data_AF-A0A1H3MI74-F1
#
_entry.id   AF-A0A1H3MI74-F1
#
_cell.length_a   1.000
_cell.length_b   1.000
_cell.length_c   1.000
_cell.angle_alpha   90.00
_cell.angle_beta   90.00
_cell.angle_gamma   90.00
#
_symmetry.space_group_name_H-M   'P 1'
#
loop_
_entity.id
_entity.type
_entity.pdbx_description
1 polymer ?
#
loop_
_entity_poly.entity_id
_entity_poly.type
_entity_poly.pdbx_seq_one_letter_code
_entity_poly.pdbx_strand_id
1 'polypeptide(L)' 'MQRRKHSIEFKQEVVQEVVQEVIETGNKALVARRHDFSPNLVHKWVKAFQDHD' A
#
# COMPACT_ATOMS: atom_id res chain seq x y z
N MET A 1 9.94 -19.20 -10.51
CA MET A 1 9.67 -17.82 -10.06
C MET A 1 9.98 -17.76 -8.56
N GLN A 2 11.16 -17.25 -8.16
CA GLN A 2 11.51 -17.16 -6.74
C GLN A 2 10.63 -16.09 -6.08
N ARG A 3 9.78 -16.53 -5.15
CA ARG A 3 8.94 -15.64 -4.35
C ARG A 3 9.87 -14.90 -3.40
N ARG A 4 10.22 -13.64 -3.69
CA ARG A 4 10.93 -12.77 -2.75
C ARG A 4 10.09 -12.71 -1.47
N LYS A 5 10.51 -13.41 -0.43
CA LYS A 5 9.92 -13.30 0.91
C LYS A 5 10.36 -11.95 1.46
N HIS A 6 9.66 -10.89 1.09
CA HIS A 6 9.69 -9.68 1.90
C HIS A 6 9.11 -10.06 3.26
N SER A 7 9.85 -9.77 4.34
CA SER A 7 9.37 -9.97 5.70
C SER A 7 7.99 -9.35 5.84
N ILE A 8 7.07 -10.10 6.46
CA ILE A 8 5.66 -9.70 6.58
C ILE A 8 5.55 -8.34 7.28
N GLU A 9 6.41 -8.09 8.26
CA GLU A 9 6.51 -6.83 9.00
C GLU A 9 6.88 -5.65 8.10
N PHE A 10 7.90 -5.79 7.25
CA PHE A 10 8.26 -4.76 6.26
C PHE A 10 7.09 -4.44 5.34
N LYS A 11 6.32 -5.47 4.96
CA LYS A 11 5.14 -5.28 4.13
C LYS A 11 4.03 -4.54 4.88
N GLN A 12 3.87 -4.74 6.18
CA GLN A 12 2.85 -4.05 6.98
C GLN A 12 3.21 -2.59 7.22
N GLU A 13 4.47 -2.27 7.51
CA GLU A 13 4.95 -0.89 7.70
C GLU A 13 4.76 -0.06 6.42
N VAL A 14 5.21 -0.59 5.29
CA VAL A 14 5.05 0.05 3.98
C VAL A 14 3.58 0.21 3.60
N VAL A 15 2.74 -0.78 3.90
CA VAL A 15 1.28 -0.71 3.65
C VAL A 15 0.65 0.42 4.47
N GLN A 16 1.00 0.53 5.75
CA GLN A 16 0.47 1.59 6.62
C GLN A 16 0.87 2.98 6.13
N GLU A 17 2.15 3.17 5.79
CA GLU A 17 2.62 4.45 5.26
C GLU A 17 1.90 4.83 3.96
N VAL A 18 1.78 3.90 3.01
CA VAL A 18 1.09 4.12 1.74
C VAL A 18 -0.38 4.44 1.93
N VAL A 19 -1.09 3.72 2.81
CA VAL A 19 -2.51 3.95 3.05
C VAL A 19 -2.73 5.30 3.73
N GLN A 20 -1.89 5.66 4.70
CA GLN A 20 -1.94 6.96 5.37
C GLN A 20 -1.73 8.10 4.37
N GLU A 21 -0.68 8.02 3.54
CA GLU A 21 -0.38 9.04 2.53
C GLU A 21 -1.52 9.17 1.50
N VAL A 22 -2.18 8.06 1.15
CA VAL A 22 -3.36 8.07 0.28
C VAL A 22 -4.54 8.79 0.92
N ILE A 23 -4.76 8.60 2.23
CA ILE A 23 -5.85 9.26 2.96
C ILE A 23 -5.57 10.76 3.06
N GLU A 24 -4.33 11.15 3.37
CA GLU A 24 -3.91 12.54 3.47
C GLU A 24 -3.93 13.28 2.12
N THR A 25 -3.42 12.63 1.07
CA THR A 25 -3.29 13.24 -0.26
C THR A 25 -4.59 13.11 -1.08
N GLY A 26 -5.44 12.13 -0.75
CA GLY A 26 -6.63 11.76 -1.53
C GLY A 26 -6.32 11.15 -2.91
N ASN A 27 -5.05 10.93 -3.26
CA ASN A 27 -4.62 10.56 -4.61
C ASN A 27 -3.85 9.23 -4.66
N LYS A 28 -4.61 8.15 -4.81
CA LYS A 28 -4.11 6.75 -4.90
C LYS A 28 -3.07 6.54 -6.01
N ALA A 29 -3.27 7.19 -7.16
CA ALA A 29 -2.40 7.02 -8.32
C ALA A 29 -1.04 7.71 -8.12
N LEU A 30 -1.03 8.84 -7.43
CA LEU A 30 0.20 9.57 -7.11
C LEU A 30 1.07 8.79 -6.13
N VAL A 31 0.47 8.30 -5.05
CA VAL A 31 1.18 7.51 -4.02
C VAL A 31 1.71 6.21 -4.63
N ALA A 32 0.91 5.52 -5.45
CA ALA A 32 1.38 4.33 -6.18
C ALA A 32 2.63 4.61 -7.02
N ARG A 33 2.69 5.75 -7.73
CA ARG A 33 3.85 6.13 -8.53
C ARG A 33 5.07 6.52 -7.69
N ARG A 34 4.88 7.20 -6.55
CA ARG A 34 5.97 7.58 -5.64
C ARG A 34 6.72 6.37 -5.10
N HIS A 35 5.97 5.32 -4.78
CA HIS A 35 6.50 4.10 -4.17
C HIS A 35 6.73 2.96 -5.17
N ASP A 36 6.65 3.24 -6.48
CA ASP A 36 6.77 2.25 -7.56
C ASP A 36 5.84 1.03 -7.41
N PHE A 37 4.66 1.26 -6.82
CA PHE A 37 3.63 0.24 -6.65
C PHE A 37 2.60 0.26 -7.77
N SER A 38 2.01 -0.92 -8.01
CA SER A 38 0.84 -0.98 -8.89
C SER A 38 -0.36 -0.30 -8.22
N PRO A 39 -1.13 0.52 -8.95
CA PRO A 39 -2.33 1.17 -8.40
C PRO A 39 -3.35 0.18 -7.85
N ASN A 40 -3.44 -1.02 -8.45
CA ASN A 40 -4.29 -2.12 -7.97
C ASN A 40 -3.85 -2.65 -6.59
N LEU A 41 -2.54 -2.67 -6.31
CA LEU A 41 -2.01 -3.10 -5.02
C LEU A 41 -2.37 -2.09 -3.92
N VAL A 42 -2.15 -0.80 -4.20
CA VAL A 42 -2.54 0.29 -3.30
C VAL A 42 -4.05 0.28 -3.04
N HIS A 43 -4.88 0.05 -4.07
CA HIS A 43 -6.33 -0.06 -3.90
C HIS A 43 -6.71 -1.20 -2.94
N LYS A 44 -6.08 -2.38 -3.09
CA LYS A 44 -6.33 -3.52 -2.20
C LYS A 44 -5.94 -3.22 -0.75
N TRP A 45 -4.82 -2.53 -0.56
CA TRP A 45 -4.35 -2.15 0.77
C TRP A 45 -5.26 -1.14 1.46
N VAL A 46 -5.67 -0.09 0.75
CA VAL A 46 -6.63 0.90 1.27
C VAL A 46 -7.96 0.24 1.62
N LYS A 47 -8.44 -0.68 0.77
CA LYS A 47 -9.69 -1.42 1.05
C LYS A 47 -9.54 -2.35 2.25
N ALA A 48 -8.43 -3.08 2.35
CA ALA A 48 -8.16 -3.96 3.48
C ALA A 48 -8.01 -3.18 4.80
N PHE A 49 -7.49 -1.95 4.76
CA PHE A 49 -7.41 -1.06 5.91
C PHE A 49 -8.80 -0.57 6.34
N GLN A 50 -9.64 -0.13 5.39
CA GLN A 50 -11.02 0.31 5.66
C GLN A 50 -11.95 -0.80 6.15
N ASP A 51 -11.67 -2.06 5.82
CA ASP A 51 -12.45 -3.22 6.30
C ASP A 51 -12.05 -3.63 7.73
N HIS A 52 -10.89 -3.16 8.19
CA HIS A 52 -10.31 -3.50 9.49
C HIS A 52 -10.46 -2.40 10.57
N ASP A 53 -11.04 -1.25 10.21
CA ASP A 53 -11.40 -0.11 11.07
C ASP A 53 -12.93 -0.09 11.29
#